data_AF-A0A1H5TME4-F1
#
_entry.id   AF-A0A1H5TME4-F1
#
_cell.length_a   1.000
_cell.length_b   1.000
_cell.length_c   1.000
_cell.angle_alpha   90.00
_cell.angle_beta   90.00
_cell.angle_gamma   90.00
#
_symmetry.space_group_name_H-M   'P 1'
#
loop_
_entity.id
_entity.type
_entity.pdbx_description
1 polymer ?
#
loop_
_entity_poly.entity_id
_entity_poly.type
_entity_poly.pdbx_seq_one_letter_code
_entity_poly.pdbx_strand_id
1 'polypeptide(L)'
;MKDFLAKILYFILALIILMCVYIGLCAVNPALSEPLKQVVADIEEKKRISAESAAAASASAASSEAAATETSLEEETEKESEAEEVSTDGPETAHPYNFDLTYKDYVDAWDDSVVDEESKNNPDYKEFVDAFINPSEDTSEGDYPKDSSHMLSPQPEIVDIEDEKQAQEIIDSIDQGETGEGLEFDELYYPYYHMLNDRCKALYRQMYANAVALNTKFAPINEATTNKEVESAFCCLLDDHPELFWVDISYYFQYDYNGNVIEFDFDFYKNFNDIASARGKFEATAQSLAAGARSLSSPYEKELYIHDLIVDKLNYQYNSLDQSAYSSVVLDNTVCAGYARCFQYLMQLVEVPTYNCHGWGGSERHAWNIIKLDDGFHNVDCTWDDSLAGYDYFNLSDAENKSHRRMEFSVYLPPCVSSDYKPASGQETINAGSEANSAANNGNTNISIEVEEERRFISWRNV
;
A
#
# COMPACT_ATOMS: atom_id res chain seq x y z
N MET A 1 -4.82 26.78 34.71
CA MET A 1 -4.96 26.15 33.37
C MET A 1 -6.37 26.28 32.82
N LYS A 2 -7.41 25.78 33.51
CA LYS A 2 -8.82 25.86 33.03
C LYS A 2 -9.32 27.29 32.72
N ASP A 3 -9.00 28.27 33.57
CA ASP A 3 -9.40 29.67 33.34
C ASP A 3 -8.62 30.37 32.20
N PHE A 4 -7.46 29.84 31.83
CA PHE A 4 -6.66 30.36 30.71
C PHE A 4 -7.16 29.77 29.39
N LEU A 5 -7.41 28.46 29.35
CA LEU A 5 -8.05 27.78 28.21
C LEU A 5 -9.44 28.34 27.92
N ALA A 6 -10.26 28.60 28.93
CA ALA A 6 -11.59 29.19 28.72
C ALA A 6 -11.51 30.57 28.06
N LYS A 7 -10.54 31.41 28.45
CA LYS A 7 -10.34 32.74 27.84
C LYS A 7 -9.89 32.65 26.40
N ILE A 8 -9.02 31.69 26.06
CA ILE A 8 -8.62 31.42 24.68
C ILE A 8 -9.83 30.94 23.87
N LEU A 9 -10.64 30.03 24.42
CA LEU A 9 -11.82 29.52 23.73
C LEU A 9 -12.86 30.64 23.47
N TYR A 10 -13.11 31.51 24.44
CA TYR A 10 -14.00 32.67 24.25
C TYR A 10 -13.43 33.69 23.25
N PHE A 11 -12.11 33.83 23.17
CA PHE A 11 -11.45 34.69 22.19
C PHE A 11 -11.58 34.12 20.76
N ILE A 12 -11.35 32.82 20.60
CA ILE A 12 -11.55 32.12 19.31
C ILE A 12 -13.02 32.20 18.88
N LEU A 13 -13.96 31.94 19.79
CA LEU A 13 -15.38 32.05 19.51
C LEU A 13 -15.78 33.48 19.09
N ALA A 14 -15.23 34.50 19.74
CA ALA A 14 -15.47 35.89 19.37
C ALA A 14 -14.92 36.21 17.97
N LEU A 15 -13.75 35.68 17.60
CA LEU A 15 -13.18 35.81 16.25
C LEU A 15 -14.03 35.13 15.19
N ILE A 16 -14.53 33.92 15.45
CA ILE A 16 -15.41 33.18 14.54
C ILE A 16 -16.71 33.95 14.30
N ILE A 17 -17.34 34.47 15.37
CA ILE A 17 -18.56 35.27 15.25
C ILE A 17 -18.30 36.53 14.41
N LEU A 18 -17.17 37.20 14.63
CA LEU A 18 -16.81 38.41 13.91
C LEU A 18 -16.54 38.13 12.42
N MET A 19 -15.92 36.98 12.10
CA MET A 19 -15.73 36.50 10.74
C MET A 19 -17.07 36.18 10.05
N CYS A 20 -17.98 35.48 10.73
CA CYS A 20 -19.31 35.16 10.20
C CYS A 20 -20.14 36.43 9.92
N VAL A 21 -20.08 37.42 10.82
CA VAL A 21 -20.72 38.74 10.62
C VAL A 21 -20.11 39.45 9.41
N TYR A 22 -18.78 39.40 9.27
CA TYR A 22 -18.08 40.00 8.14
C TYR A 22 -18.44 39.35 6.80
N ILE A 23 -18.55 38.02 6.75
CA ILE A 23 -19.01 37.26 5.57
C ILE A 23 -20.45 37.65 5.22
N GLY A 24 -21.33 37.76 6.22
CA GLY A 24 -22.70 38.23 6.03
C GLY A 24 -22.76 39.67 5.48
N LEU A 25 -21.89 40.57 5.95
CA LEU A 25 -21.79 41.93 5.43
C LEU A 25 -21.26 41.97 3.99
N CYS A 26 -20.32 41.09 3.64
CA CYS A 26 -19.84 40.94 2.26
C CYS A 26 -20.91 40.38 1.32
N ALA A 27 -21.79 39.51 1.79
CA ALA A 27 -22.92 39.00 1.01
C ALA A 27 -23.96 40.09 0.68
N VAL A 28 -24.15 41.06 1.58
CA VAL A 28 -25.10 42.18 1.40
C VAL A 28 -24.46 43.36 0.65
N ASN A 29 -23.15 43.56 0.81
CA ASN A 29 -22.39 44.58 0.08
C ASN A 29 -21.04 44.02 -0.40
N PRO A 30 -20.98 43.48 -1.64
CA PRO A 30 -19.78 42.85 -2.19
C PRO A 30 -18.57 43.79 -2.27
N ALA A 31 -18.78 45.12 -2.30
CA ALA A 31 -17.72 46.11 -2.35
C ALA A 31 -16.83 46.14 -1.08
N LEU A 32 -17.30 45.55 0.03
CA LEU A 32 -16.51 45.41 1.26
C LEU A 32 -15.39 44.35 1.13
N SER A 33 -15.48 43.44 0.15
CA SER A 33 -14.48 42.40 -0.11
C SER A 33 -13.33 42.84 -1.01
N GLU A 34 -13.45 44.00 -1.67
CA GLU A 34 -12.45 44.49 -2.64
C GLU A 34 -11.04 44.70 -2.05
N PRO A 35 -10.87 45.24 -0.82
CA PRO A 35 -9.54 45.35 -0.22
C PRO A 35 -8.88 43.99 0.05
N LEU A 36 -9.67 42.95 0.32
CA LEU A 36 -9.18 41.59 0.56
C LEU A 36 -8.75 40.90 -0.73
N LYS A 37 -9.42 41.16 -1.85
CA LYS A 37 -8.99 40.65 -3.17
C LYS A 37 -7.59 41.17 -3.52
N GLN A 38 -7.30 42.43 -3.20
CA GLN A 38 -5.97 43.00 -3.42
C GLN A 38 -4.91 42.33 -2.54
N VAL A 39 -5.22 42.08 -1.26
CA VAL A 39 -4.28 41.38 -0.35
C VAL A 39 -4.04 39.93 -0.79
N VAL A 40 -5.08 39.21 -1.23
CA VAL A 40 -4.95 37.84 -1.75
C VAL A 40 -4.12 37.82 -3.03
N ALA A 41 -4.36 38.76 -3.95
CA ALA A 41 -3.56 38.91 -5.16
C ALA A 41 -2.09 39.24 -4.84
N ASP A 42 -1.83 40.11 -3.86
CA ASP A 42 -0.46 40.44 -3.44
C ASP A 42 0.24 39.24 -2.77
N ILE A 43 -0.50 38.38 -2.05
CA ILE A 43 0.02 37.12 -1.47
C ILE A 43 0.34 36.10 -2.58
N GLU A 44 -0.55 35.94 -3.56
CA GLU A 44 -0.35 35.04 -4.69
C GLU A 44 0.83 35.49 -5.57
N GLU A 45 0.95 36.80 -5.83
CA GLU A 45 2.09 37.38 -6.55
C GLU A 45 3.39 37.15 -5.77
N LYS A 46 3.39 37.33 -4.44
CA LYS A 46 4.56 37.08 -3.59
C LYS A 46 4.95 35.60 -3.54
N LYS A 47 3.96 34.70 -3.57
CA LYS A 47 4.17 33.24 -3.62
C LYS A 47 4.72 32.83 -5.00
N ARG A 48 4.24 33.45 -6.08
CA ARG A 48 4.74 33.26 -7.44
C ARG A 48 6.17 33.77 -7.61
N ILE A 49 6.48 34.97 -7.10
CA ILE A 49 7.85 35.51 -7.10
C ILE A 49 8.79 34.61 -6.27
N SER A 50 8.32 34.06 -5.15
CA SER A 50 9.10 33.09 -4.35
C SER A 50 9.38 31.81 -5.14
N ALA A 51 8.39 31.28 -5.85
CA ALA A 51 8.53 30.09 -6.69
C ALA A 51 9.43 30.33 -7.92
N GLU A 52 9.30 31.48 -8.58
CA GLU A 52 10.17 31.89 -9.69
C GLU A 52 11.61 32.12 -9.22
N SER A 53 11.82 32.66 -8.00
CA SER A 53 13.16 32.82 -7.42
C SER A 53 13.81 31.48 -7.04
N ALA A 54 13.01 30.50 -6.59
CA ALA A 54 13.49 29.14 -6.31
C ALA A 54 13.83 28.38 -7.60
N ALA A 55 13.06 28.57 -8.68
CA ALA A 55 13.34 28.01 -10.00
C ALA A 55 14.54 28.68 -10.69
N ALA A 56 14.76 29.99 -10.49
CA ALA A 56 15.93 30.68 -10.99
C ALA A 56 17.21 30.31 -10.21
N ALA A 57 17.09 30.04 -8.91
CA ALA A 57 18.18 29.52 -8.09
C ALA A 57 18.60 28.10 -8.54
N SER A 58 17.64 27.23 -8.85
CA SER A 58 17.93 25.88 -9.38
C SER A 58 18.51 25.90 -10.80
N ALA A 59 18.08 26.85 -11.65
CA ALA A 59 18.64 27.04 -12.99
C ALA A 59 20.04 27.66 -12.99
N SER A 60 20.38 28.53 -12.02
CA SER A 60 21.73 29.10 -11.92
C SER A 60 22.74 28.14 -11.28
N ALA A 61 22.30 27.29 -10.34
CA ALA A 61 23.10 26.22 -9.74
C ALA A 61 23.55 25.15 -10.75
N ALA A 62 22.77 24.93 -11.83
CA ALA A 62 23.14 24.04 -12.93
C ALA A 62 24.22 24.60 -13.88
N SER A 63 24.67 25.85 -13.71
CA SER A 63 25.61 26.52 -14.65
C SER A 63 26.93 26.98 -14.03
N SER A 64 27.15 26.82 -12.72
CA SER A 64 28.41 27.26 -12.10
C SER A 64 28.85 26.43 -10.89
N GLU A 65 29.21 25.16 -11.11
CA GLU A 65 30.15 24.46 -10.22
C GLU A 65 31.22 23.72 -11.05
N ALA A 66 32.12 24.53 -11.59
CA ALA A 66 33.49 24.15 -11.90
C ALA A 66 34.42 25.17 -11.24
N ALA A 67 34.58 25.10 -9.92
CA ALA A 67 35.77 25.52 -9.18
C ALA A 67 35.51 25.44 -7.66
N ALA A 68 36.28 24.59 -6.99
CA ALA A 68 36.38 24.47 -5.54
C ALA A 68 36.74 25.81 -4.86
N THR A 69 36.38 25.99 -3.59
CA THR A 69 37.30 26.08 -2.43
C THR A 69 36.52 26.19 -1.10
N GLU A 70 37.09 25.52 -0.10
CA GLU A 70 36.84 25.33 1.35
C GLU A 70 36.11 26.36 2.24
N THR A 71 35.68 25.81 3.39
CA THR A 71 35.39 26.40 4.74
C THR A 71 34.01 27.06 4.89
N SER A 72 33.24 26.90 5.98
CA SER A 72 33.49 26.46 7.36
C SER A 72 32.19 25.94 8.00
N LEU A 73 32.34 25.03 8.97
CA LEU A 73 31.34 24.62 9.96
C LEU A 73 30.82 25.83 10.77
N GLU A 74 29.50 25.96 10.87
CA GLU A 74 28.83 26.56 12.03
C GLU A 74 27.65 25.67 12.45
N GLU A 75 27.68 25.29 13.73
CA GLU A 75 26.62 24.59 14.45
C GLU A 75 25.34 25.44 14.45
N GLU A 76 24.21 24.86 14.04
CA GLU A 76 22.92 25.32 14.54
C GLU A 76 22.27 24.22 15.39
N THR A 77 22.18 24.58 16.66
CA THR A 77 21.58 23.90 17.80
C THR A 77 20.18 23.35 17.54
N GLU A 78 19.98 22.10 17.98
CA GLU A 78 18.71 21.44 18.21
C GLU A 78 17.70 22.37 18.90
N LYS A 79 16.52 22.50 18.29
CA LYS A 79 15.30 22.85 19.00
C LYS A 79 14.38 21.65 18.94
N GLU A 80 14.21 21.01 20.08
CA GLU A 80 13.06 20.16 20.40
C GLU A 80 11.78 20.90 20.00
N SER A 81 11.07 20.38 18.99
CA SER A 81 9.68 20.74 18.75
C SER A 81 8.81 19.74 19.49
N GLU A 82 8.16 20.23 20.54
CA GLU A 82 7.09 19.56 21.26
C GLU A 82 6.07 18.98 20.26
N ALA A 83 5.73 17.71 20.45
CA ALA A 83 4.67 17.03 19.73
C ALA A 83 3.34 17.79 19.92
N GLU A 84 2.87 18.45 18.85
CA GLU A 84 1.48 18.88 18.78
C GLU A 84 0.62 17.62 18.58
N GLU A 85 -0.28 17.36 19.52
CA GLU A 85 -1.40 16.42 19.35
C GLU A 85 -2.16 16.80 18.06
N VAL A 86 -1.98 16.01 17.01
CA VAL A 86 -2.79 16.13 15.80
C VAL A 86 -4.20 15.69 16.14
N SER A 87 -5.09 16.68 16.19
CA SER A 87 -6.54 16.53 16.23
C SER A 87 -7.02 15.59 15.12
N THR A 88 -7.80 14.58 15.51
CA THR A 88 -8.43 13.57 14.64
C THR A 88 -9.63 14.08 13.84
N ASP A 89 -9.76 15.40 13.61
CA ASP A 89 -10.86 15.99 12.83
C ASP A 89 -10.43 16.30 11.38
N GLY A 90 -9.72 15.36 10.75
CA GLY A 90 -9.62 15.29 9.28
C GLY A 90 -10.90 14.69 8.70
N PRO A 91 -11.32 15.04 7.46
CA PRO A 91 -12.59 14.60 6.93
C PRO A 91 -12.64 13.08 6.92
N GLU A 92 -13.61 12.51 7.64
CA GLU A 92 -14.04 11.12 7.45
C GLU A 92 -14.16 10.90 5.94
N THR A 93 -13.25 10.12 5.37
CA THR A 93 -13.49 9.54 4.07
C THR A 93 -14.64 8.56 4.29
N ALA A 94 -15.86 9.03 4.04
CA ALA A 94 -17.06 8.21 4.02
C ALA A 94 -16.94 7.21 2.85
N HIS A 95 -16.16 6.16 3.06
CA HIS A 95 -16.14 4.95 2.25
C HIS A 95 -16.74 3.82 3.12
N PRO A 96 -17.55 2.92 2.54
CA PRO A 96 -18.44 2.02 3.28
C PRO A 96 -17.68 0.80 3.84
N TYR A 97 -16.62 1.01 4.62
CA TYR A 97 -15.96 -0.09 5.29
C TYR A 97 -16.85 -0.63 6.40
N ASN A 98 -17.19 -1.91 6.32
CA ASN A 98 -18.00 -2.59 7.32
C ASN A 98 -17.10 -3.06 8.48
N PHE A 99 -16.94 -2.21 9.48
CA PHE A 99 -16.21 -2.56 10.72
C PHE A 99 -16.98 -3.53 11.64
N ASP A 100 -18.16 -4.00 11.24
CA ASP A 100 -18.97 -4.95 12.01
C ASP A 100 -18.83 -6.41 11.52
N LEU A 101 -17.92 -6.69 10.58
CA LEU A 101 -17.65 -8.06 10.12
C LEU A 101 -17.08 -8.94 11.25
N THR A 102 -17.42 -10.21 11.20
CA THR A 102 -16.90 -11.27 12.06
C THR A 102 -16.14 -12.29 11.22
N TYR A 103 -15.30 -13.12 11.85
CA TYR A 103 -14.65 -14.24 11.16
C TYR A 103 -15.63 -15.10 10.35
N LYS A 104 -16.85 -15.32 10.87
CA LYS A 104 -17.88 -16.08 10.18
C LYS A 104 -18.36 -15.42 8.89
N ASP A 105 -18.43 -14.10 8.84
CA ASP A 105 -18.86 -13.39 7.63
C ASP A 105 -17.86 -13.62 6.48
N TYR A 106 -16.56 -13.66 6.78
CA TYR A 106 -15.52 -14.02 5.81
C TYR A 106 -15.63 -15.47 5.32
N VAL A 107 -15.93 -16.42 6.23
CA VAL A 107 -16.15 -17.83 5.85
C VAL A 107 -17.40 -17.99 5.00
N ASP A 108 -18.49 -17.31 5.35
CA ASP A 108 -19.76 -17.39 4.61
C ASP A 108 -19.66 -16.73 3.23
N ALA A 109 -18.79 -15.74 3.07
CA ALA A 109 -18.53 -15.05 1.80
C ALA A 109 -17.51 -15.78 0.91
N TRP A 110 -16.78 -16.76 1.45
CA TRP A 110 -15.74 -17.49 0.72
C TRP A 110 -16.34 -18.34 -0.41
N ASP A 111 -15.79 -18.17 -1.61
CA ASP A 111 -16.19 -18.88 -2.82
C ASP A 111 -14.94 -19.34 -3.56
N ASP A 112 -14.67 -20.64 -3.55
CA ASP A 112 -13.52 -21.21 -4.24
C ASP A 112 -13.78 -21.41 -5.74
N SER A 113 -14.98 -21.16 -6.28
CA SER A 113 -15.29 -21.43 -7.71
C SER A 113 -14.38 -20.69 -8.70
N VAL A 114 -13.83 -19.56 -8.28
CA VAL A 114 -12.87 -18.69 -8.98
C VAL A 114 -11.43 -19.22 -8.99
N VAL A 115 -11.10 -20.16 -8.12
CA VAL A 115 -9.77 -20.78 -8.01
C VAL A 115 -9.63 -21.83 -9.13
N ASP A 116 -8.43 -22.00 -9.66
CA ASP A 116 -8.18 -23.04 -10.65
C ASP A 116 -8.26 -24.46 -10.04
N GLU A 117 -8.54 -25.46 -10.87
CA GLU A 117 -8.74 -26.84 -10.40
C GLU A 117 -7.46 -27.51 -9.89
N GLU A 118 -6.27 -27.10 -10.32
CA GLU A 118 -5.01 -27.64 -9.81
C GLU A 118 -4.78 -27.15 -8.37
N SER A 119 -4.92 -25.85 -8.12
CA SER A 119 -4.81 -25.28 -6.76
C SER A 119 -5.88 -25.83 -5.82
N LYS A 120 -7.16 -25.87 -6.24
CA LYS A 120 -8.26 -26.43 -5.43
C LYS A 120 -8.01 -27.86 -4.96
N ASN A 121 -7.45 -28.70 -5.84
CA ASN A 121 -7.29 -30.12 -5.58
C ASN A 121 -5.89 -30.47 -5.04
N ASN A 122 -5.02 -29.48 -4.83
CA ASN A 122 -3.69 -29.70 -4.29
C ASN A 122 -3.79 -30.10 -2.79
N PRO A 123 -3.30 -31.30 -2.40
CA PRO A 123 -3.37 -31.76 -1.02
C PRO A 123 -2.59 -30.88 -0.04
N ASP A 124 -1.57 -30.14 -0.51
CA ASP A 124 -0.75 -29.27 0.34
C ASP A 124 -1.55 -28.10 0.93
N TYR A 125 -2.64 -27.69 0.26
CA TYR A 125 -3.48 -26.57 0.71
C TYR A 125 -4.69 -27.01 1.53
N LYS A 126 -4.98 -28.31 1.53
CA LYS A 126 -6.21 -28.84 2.15
C LYS A 126 -6.32 -28.50 3.63
N GLU A 127 -5.21 -28.59 4.37
CA GLU A 127 -5.21 -28.28 5.80
C GLU A 127 -5.54 -26.80 6.05
N PHE A 128 -4.99 -25.88 5.25
CA PHE A 128 -5.27 -24.44 5.38
C PHE A 128 -6.71 -24.10 5.02
N VAL A 129 -7.23 -24.67 3.93
CA VAL A 129 -8.64 -24.50 3.52
C VAL A 129 -9.58 -25.03 4.61
N ASP A 130 -9.34 -26.25 5.10
CA ASP A 130 -10.16 -26.84 6.16
C ASP A 130 -10.09 -26.00 7.45
N ALA A 131 -8.91 -25.50 7.81
CA ALA A 131 -8.70 -24.63 8.95
C ALA A 131 -9.40 -23.27 8.81
N PHE A 132 -9.43 -22.69 7.61
CA PHE A 132 -10.15 -21.44 7.35
C PHE A 132 -11.67 -21.64 7.48
N ILE A 133 -12.22 -22.64 6.80
CA ILE A 133 -13.68 -22.88 6.72
C ILE A 133 -14.23 -23.45 8.04
N ASN A 134 -13.45 -24.28 8.73
CA ASN A 134 -13.84 -24.91 9.99
C ASN A 134 -12.82 -24.57 11.09
N PRO A 135 -12.81 -23.33 11.61
CA PRO A 135 -11.92 -22.98 12.71
C PRO A 135 -12.25 -23.85 13.93
N SER A 136 -11.32 -24.73 14.33
CA SER A 136 -11.53 -25.69 15.42
C SER A 136 -11.69 -24.99 16.78
N GLU A 137 -12.82 -25.24 17.46
CA GLU A 137 -13.14 -25.22 18.91
C GLU A 137 -12.48 -24.22 19.91
N ASP A 138 -11.66 -23.24 19.53
CA ASP A 138 -11.22 -22.18 20.47
C ASP A 138 -12.28 -21.08 20.65
N THR A 139 -13.38 -21.13 19.88
CA THR A 139 -14.61 -20.40 20.21
C THR A 139 -15.41 -21.20 21.23
N SER A 140 -14.96 -21.25 22.49
CA SER A 140 -15.68 -21.95 23.57
C SER A 140 -17.08 -21.38 23.85
N GLU A 141 -17.55 -20.38 23.10
CA GLU A 141 -18.87 -19.78 23.23
C GLU A 141 -19.64 -19.61 21.91
N GLY A 142 -19.19 -20.19 20.79
CA GLY A 142 -19.89 -20.05 19.50
C GLY A 142 -20.04 -18.60 19.01
N ASP A 143 -19.31 -17.67 19.62
CA ASP A 143 -19.23 -16.26 19.27
C ASP A 143 -17.94 -16.07 18.48
N TYR A 144 -18.07 -15.65 17.23
CA TYR A 144 -16.93 -15.33 16.39
C TYR A 144 -16.43 -13.94 16.77
N PRO A 145 -15.11 -13.73 16.94
CA PRO A 145 -14.61 -12.41 17.28
C PRO A 145 -15.03 -11.40 16.20
N LYS A 146 -15.51 -10.24 16.66
CA LYS A 146 -15.64 -9.08 15.79
C LYS A 146 -14.27 -8.71 15.27
N ASP A 147 -14.22 -8.32 14.01
CA ASP A 147 -13.03 -7.75 13.43
C ASP A 147 -12.78 -6.37 14.05
N SER A 148 -11.78 -6.28 14.92
CA SER A 148 -11.31 -5.02 15.49
C SER A 148 -10.12 -4.44 14.74
N SER A 149 -9.71 -5.08 13.65
CA SER A 149 -8.51 -4.70 12.95
C SER A 149 -8.68 -3.38 12.20
N HIS A 150 -7.55 -2.86 11.77
CA HIS A 150 -7.46 -1.79 10.79
C HIS A 150 -6.93 -2.28 9.44
N MET A 151 -6.86 -3.61 9.25
CA MET A 151 -6.62 -4.18 7.93
C MET A 151 -7.93 -4.15 7.17
N LEU A 152 -7.95 -3.43 6.04
CA LEU A 152 -9.16 -3.28 5.24
C LEU A 152 -9.11 -4.23 4.04
N SER A 153 -10.11 -5.09 3.92
CA SER A 153 -10.37 -5.83 2.67
C SER A 153 -11.07 -4.90 1.67
N PRO A 154 -10.84 -5.05 0.35
CA PRO A 154 -11.65 -4.41 -0.66
C PRO A 154 -13.14 -4.66 -0.41
N GLN A 155 -13.97 -3.61 -0.52
CA GLN A 155 -15.43 -3.71 -0.40
C GLN A 155 -16.10 -2.95 -1.54
N PRO A 156 -17.09 -3.55 -2.23
CA PRO A 156 -17.74 -2.90 -3.35
C PRO A 156 -18.80 -1.89 -2.90
N GLU A 157 -18.91 -0.76 -3.59
CA GLU A 157 -20.17 -0.02 -3.68
C GLU A 157 -21.01 -0.62 -4.82
N ILE A 158 -22.25 -1.02 -4.51
CA ILE A 158 -23.13 -1.76 -5.43
C ILE A 158 -24.30 -0.90 -5.87
N VAL A 159 -24.53 -0.81 -7.18
CA VAL A 159 -25.73 -0.21 -7.77
C VAL A 159 -26.44 -1.21 -8.67
N ASP A 160 -27.66 -1.60 -8.27
CA ASP A 160 -28.54 -2.46 -9.04
C ASP A 160 -29.33 -1.62 -10.06
N ILE A 161 -29.22 -1.96 -11.36
CA ILE A 161 -29.99 -1.32 -12.42
C ILE A 161 -31.22 -2.18 -12.74
N GLU A 162 -32.39 -1.76 -12.25
CA GLU A 162 -33.64 -2.50 -12.43
C GLU A 162 -34.26 -2.39 -13.84
N ASP A 163 -33.86 -1.38 -14.63
CA ASP A 163 -34.42 -1.09 -15.96
C ASP A 163 -33.51 -1.61 -17.09
N GLU A 164 -34.04 -2.51 -17.91
CA GLU A 164 -33.32 -3.13 -19.04
C GLU A 164 -32.80 -2.12 -20.05
N LYS A 165 -33.54 -1.02 -20.30
CA LYS A 165 -33.12 0.01 -21.25
C LYS A 165 -31.95 0.84 -20.70
N GLN A 166 -31.98 1.16 -19.41
CA GLN A 166 -30.87 1.82 -18.71
C GLN A 166 -29.62 0.94 -18.70
N ALA A 167 -29.77 -0.36 -18.42
CA ALA A 167 -28.65 -1.30 -18.48
C ALA A 167 -28.05 -1.37 -19.89
N GLN A 168 -28.89 -1.42 -20.94
CA GLN A 168 -28.40 -1.42 -22.32
C GLN A 168 -27.71 -0.09 -22.69
N GLU A 169 -28.19 1.05 -22.21
CA GLU A 169 -27.53 2.35 -22.43
C GLU A 169 -26.13 2.39 -21.81
N ILE A 170 -25.95 1.81 -20.62
CA ILE A 170 -24.63 1.67 -19.98
C ILE A 170 -23.74 0.79 -20.84
N ILE A 171 -24.18 -0.44 -21.15
CA ILE A 171 -23.46 -1.41 -21.98
C ILE A 171 -23.02 -0.80 -23.32
N ASP A 172 -23.89 -0.03 -23.97
CA ASP A 172 -23.59 0.59 -25.27
C ASP A 172 -22.60 1.77 -25.16
N SER A 173 -22.42 2.32 -23.96
CA SER A 173 -21.61 3.52 -23.71
C SER A 173 -20.22 3.24 -23.15
N ILE A 174 -20.02 2.08 -22.52
CA ILE A 174 -18.77 1.73 -21.84
C ILE A 174 -17.93 0.78 -22.71
N ASP A 175 -16.65 1.09 -22.87
CA ASP A 175 -15.70 0.22 -23.55
C ASP A 175 -14.93 -0.68 -22.56
N GLN A 176 -14.23 -1.69 -23.07
CA GLN A 176 -13.48 -2.64 -22.24
C GLN A 176 -12.16 -2.08 -21.69
N GLY A 177 -11.82 -0.84 -22.01
CA GLY A 177 -10.53 -0.24 -21.68
C GLY A 177 -9.37 -1.08 -22.21
N GLU A 178 -8.27 -1.09 -21.45
CA GLU A 178 -7.10 -1.91 -21.75
C GLU A 178 -7.35 -3.36 -21.34
N THR A 179 -7.38 -4.29 -22.31
CA THR A 179 -7.72 -5.69 -22.02
C THR A 179 -6.62 -6.47 -21.29
N GLY A 180 -5.37 -5.96 -21.33
CA GLY A 180 -4.19 -6.66 -20.83
C GLY A 180 -3.87 -7.95 -21.60
N GLU A 181 -4.41 -8.11 -22.81
CA GLU A 181 -4.11 -9.27 -23.66
C GLU A 181 -2.61 -9.37 -23.94
N GLY A 182 -2.03 -10.55 -23.68
CA GLY A 182 -0.61 -10.81 -23.88
C GLY A 182 0.29 -10.40 -22.71
N LEU A 183 -0.27 -9.87 -21.60
CA LEU A 183 0.46 -9.76 -20.35
C LEU A 183 0.70 -11.14 -19.74
N GLU A 184 1.93 -11.36 -19.29
CA GLU A 184 2.38 -12.60 -18.66
C GLU A 184 3.00 -12.27 -17.31
N PHE A 185 2.71 -13.10 -16.32
CA PHE A 185 3.20 -12.96 -14.95
C PHE A 185 3.96 -14.22 -14.54
N ASP A 186 5.15 -14.05 -13.97
CA ASP A 186 5.99 -15.16 -13.52
C ASP A 186 5.36 -15.88 -12.32
N GLU A 187 5.20 -17.20 -12.41
CA GLU A 187 4.56 -18.01 -11.36
C GLU A 187 5.26 -17.93 -10.01
N LEU A 188 6.57 -17.67 -9.99
CA LEU A 188 7.34 -17.54 -8.77
C LEU A 188 7.14 -16.18 -8.09
N TYR A 189 6.60 -15.16 -8.75
CA TYR A 189 6.44 -13.82 -8.18
C TYR A 189 4.98 -13.38 -8.06
N TYR A 190 4.08 -14.00 -8.83
CA TYR A 190 2.67 -13.64 -8.92
C TYR A 190 1.77 -14.85 -8.64
N PRO A 191 1.87 -15.48 -7.45
CA PRO A 191 1.13 -16.70 -7.15
C PRO A 191 -0.38 -16.50 -7.17
N TYR A 192 -0.87 -15.29 -6.82
CA TYR A 192 -2.30 -15.01 -6.78
C TYR A 192 -2.91 -14.99 -8.18
N TYR A 193 -2.20 -14.44 -9.17
CA TYR A 193 -2.58 -14.61 -10.58
C TYR A 193 -2.67 -16.09 -10.96
N HIS A 194 -1.70 -16.92 -10.55
CA HIS A 194 -1.62 -18.31 -11.00
C HIS A 194 -2.64 -19.26 -10.36
N MET A 195 -3.12 -18.96 -9.14
CA MET A 195 -4.19 -19.72 -8.48
C MET A 195 -5.61 -19.41 -9.00
N LEU A 196 -5.76 -18.39 -9.84
CA LEU A 196 -7.04 -18.02 -10.44
C LEU A 196 -7.36 -18.90 -11.67
N ASN A 197 -8.65 -19.17 -11.86
CA ASN A 197 -9.15 -19.78 -13.11
C ASN A 197 -8.97 -18.83 -14.32
N ASP A 198 -9.11 -19.37 -15.54
CA ASP A 198 -8.85 -18.61 -16.77
C ASP A 198 -9.68 -17.33 -16.92
N ARG A 199 -10.92 -17.33 -16.42
CA ARG A 199 -11.82 -16.17 -16.47
C ARG A 199 -11.33 -15.06 -15.55
N CYS A 200 -10.94 -15.41 -14.33
CA CYS A 200 -10.40 -14.44 -13.36
C CYS A 200 -9.00 -13.96 -13.77
N LYS A 201 -8.16 -14.81 -14.38
CA LYS A 201 -6.88 -14.39 -14.98
C LYS A 201 -7.08 -13.34 -16.09
N ALA A 202 -8.14 -13.45 -16.89
CA ALA A 202 -8.45 -12.44 -17.90
C ALA A 202 -8.85 -11.09 -17.28
N LEU A 203 -9.68 -11.10 -16.23
CA LEU A 203 -10.06 -9.89 -15.50
C LEU A 203 -8.85 -9.27 -14.78
N TYR A 204 -8.00 -10.09 -14.15
CA TYR A 204 -6.78 -9.63 -13.49
C TYR A 204 -5.90 -8.84 -14.47
N ARG A 205 -5.63 -9.39 -15.67
CA ARG A 205 -4.84 -8.72 -16.70
C ARG A 205 -5.47 -7.39 -17.15
N GLN A 206 -6.79 -7.38 -17.32
CA GLN A 206 -7.55 -6.19 -17.69
C GLN A 206 -7.45 -5.11 -16.59
N MET A 207 -7.64 -5.48 -15.33
CA MET A 207 -7.53 -4.56 -14.19
C MET A 207 -6.13 -3.99 -14.05
N TYR A 208 -5.09 -4.83 -14.16
CA TYR A 208 -3.70 -4.39 -14.16
C TYR A 208 -3.44 -3.36 -15.27
N ALA A 209 -3.82 -3.68 -16.51
CA ALA A 209 -3.56 -2.81 -17.66
C ALA A 209 -4.26 -1.45 -17.52
N ASN A 210 -5.51 -1.45 -17.05
CA ASN A 210 -6.27 -0.23 -16.80
C ASN A 210 -5.70 0.59 -15.63
N ALA A 211 -5.26 -0.05 -14.54
CA ALA A 211 -4.60 0.63 -13.42
C ALA A 211 -3.31 1.34 -13.85
N VAL A 212 -2.54 0.74 -14.77
CA VAL A 212 -1.33 1.34 -15.35
C VAL A 212 -1.66 2.48 -16.29
N ALA A 213 -2.68 2.31 -17.13
CA ALA A 213 -3.16 3.33 -18.06
C ALA A 213 -3.90 4.48 -17.38
N LEU A 214 -4.12 4.40 -16.06
CA LEU A 214 -4.91 5.33 -15.27
C LEU A 214 -6.36 5.42 -15.73
N ASN A 215 -6.89 4.34 -16.30
CA ASN A 215 -8.30 4.19 -16.62
C ASN A 215 -8.99 3.45 -15.47
N THR A 216 -9.94 4.11 -14.79
CA THR A 216 -10.61 3.51 -13.62
C THR A 216 -11.84 2.70 -14.01
N LYS A 217 -12.47 3.03 -15.13
CA LYS A 217 -13.81 2.55 -15.50
C LYS A 217 -13.79 1.79 -16.81
N PHE A 218 -14.30 0.57 -16.81
CA PHE A 218 -14.39 -0.26 -18.01
C PHE A 218 -15.43 -1.39 -17.89
N ALA A 219 -15.83 -1.93 -19.04
CA ALA A 219 -16.64 -3.14 -19.13
C ALA A 219 -15.77 -4.38 -18.90
N PRO A 220 -16.21 -5.38 -18.12
CA PRO A 220 -15.48 -6.64 -17.99
C PRO A 220 -15.22 -7.32 -19.34
N ILE A 221 -14.05 -7.94 -19.49
CA ILE A 221 -13.67 -8.63 -20.73
C ILE A 221 -14.52 -9.90 -20.97
N ASN A 222 -14.98 -10.53 -19.90
CA ASN A 222 -15.78 -11.75 -19.97
C ASN A 222 -17.27 -11.42 -20.12
N GLU A 223 -17.96 -12.16 -20.98
CA GLU A 223 -19.43 -12.19 -20.96
C GLU A 223 -19.94 -12.85 -19.67
N ALA A 224 -21.11 -12.40 -19.21
CA ALA A 224 -21.79 -12.88 -18.00
C ALA A 224 -20.85 -12.91 -16.77
N THR A 225 -20.06 -11.84 -16.60
CA THR A 225 -19.12 -11.71 -15.49
C THR A 225 -19.89 -11.63 -14.18
N THR A 226 -19.47 -12.41 -13.17
CA THR A 226 -20.04 -12.31 -11.82
C THR A 226 -19.25 -11.32 -10.96
N ASN A 227 -19.89 -10.80 -9.91
CA ASN A 227 -19.18 -10.00 -8.91
C ASN A 227 -18.05 -10.75 -8.22
N LYS A 228 -18.19 -12.07 -8.03
CA LYS A 228 -17.15 -12.89 -7.42
C LYS A 228 -15.91 -13.01 -8.29
N GLU A 229 -16.07 -13.09 -9.61
CA GLU A 229 -14.92 -13.06 -10.53
C GLU A 229 -14.16 -11.74 -10.44
N VAL A 230 -14.91 -10.62 -10.38
CA VAL A 230 -14.34 -9.27 -10.28
C VAL A 230 -13.64 -9.05 -8.93
N GLU A 231 -14.33 -9.31 -7.83
CA GLU A 231 -13.80 -9.20 -6.45
C GLU A 231 -12.52 -10.03 -6.31
N SER A 232 -12.55 -11.28 -6.75
CA SER A 232 -11.41 -12.19 -6.63
C SER A 232 -10.21 -11.75 -7.47
N ALA A 233 -10.43 -11.36 -8.72
CA ALA A 233 -9.37 -10.86 -9.58
C ALA A 233 -8.74 -9.57 -9.03
N PHE A 234 -9.56 -8.67 -8.49
CA PHE A 234 -9.09 -7.40 -7.92
C PHE A 234 -8.32 -7.61 -6.61
N CYS A 235 -8.81 -8.45 -5.70
CA CYS A 235 -8.06 -8.81 -4.49
C CYS A 235 -6.70 -9.44 -4.82
N CYS A 236 -6.69 -10.45 -5.70
CA CYS A 236 -5.45 -11.10 -6.14
C CYS A 236 -4.48 -10.11 -6.79
N LEU A 237 -4.97 -9.15 -7.58
CA LEU A 237 -4.15 -8.10 -8.17
C LEU A 237 -3.45 -7.26 -7.09
N LEU A 238 -4.19 -6.83 -6.06
CA LEU A 238 -3.66 -6.01 -4.98
C LEU A 238 -2.70 -6.76 -4.05
N ASP A 239 -2.82 -8.08 -3.95
CA ASP A 239 -1.90 -8.94 -3.19
C ASP A 239 -0.59 -9.21 -3.94
N ASP A 240 -0.65 -9.31 -5.26
CA ASP A 240 0.51 -9.54 -6.12
C ASP A 240 1.32 -8.26 -6.42
N HIS A 241 0.65 -7.10 -6.47
CA HIS A 241 1.22 -5.86 -6.99
C HIS A 241 1.27 -4.70 -5.97
N PRO A 242 2.13 -4.77 -4.94
CA PRO A 242 2.30 -3.69 -3.96
C PRO A 242 2.74 -2.36 -4.58
N GLU A 243 3.30 -2.38 -5.78
CA GLU A 243 3.74 -1.19 -6.52
C GLU A 243 2.60 -0.41 -7.17
N LEU A 244 1.40 -0.98 -7.30
CA LEU A 244 0.17 -0.27 -7.69
C LEU A 244 -0.40 0.55 -6.53
N PHE A 245 0.47 1.19 -5.73
CA PHE A 245 0.10 1.87 -4.48
C PHE A 245 -0.91 3.01 -4.63
N TRP A 246 -1.14 3.50 -5.86
CA TRP A 246 -2.12 4.55 -6.16
C TRP A 246 -3.54 4.00 -6.30
N VAL A 247 -3.69 2.69 -6.49
CA VAL A 247 -4.98 1.98 -6.53
C VAL A 247 -5.51 1.87 -5.10
N ASP A 248 -6.70 2.44 -4.88
CA ASP A 248 -7.43 2.32 -3.62
C ASP A 248 -8.06 0.93 -3.54
N ILE A 249 -8.34 0.47 -2.31
CA ILE A 249 -9.01 -0.82 -2.09
C ILE A 249 -10.53 -0.73 -2.34
N SER A 250 -11.08 0.48 -2.48
CA SER A 250 -12.46 0.73 -2.86
C SER A 250 -12.69 0.52 -4.34
N TYR A 251 -13.77 -0.21 -4.64
CA TYR A 251 -14.20 -0.46 -6.00
C TYR A 251 -15.73 -0.44 -6.09
N TYR A 252 -16.21 -0.39 -7.31
CA TYR A 252 -17.60 -0.23 -7.66
C TYR A 252 -17.92 -1.09 -8.88
N PHE A 253 -19.14 -1.61 -8.94
CA PHE A 253 -19.63 -2.21 -10.16
C PHE A 253 -21.14 -2.03 -10.32
N GLN A 254 -21.60 -2.10 -11.57
CA GLN A 254 -23.01 -2.09 -11.93
C GLN A 254 -23.44 -3.43 -12.51
N TYR A 255 -24.67 -3.83 -12.21
CA TYR A 255 -25.27 -5.04 -12.75
C TYR A 255 -26.28 -4.77 -13.87
N ASP A 256 -26.38 -5.72 -14.80
CA ASP A 256 -27.58 -5.87 -15.62
C ASP A 256 -28.73 -6.54 -14.82
N TYR A 257 -29.91 -6.60 -15.45
CA TYR A 257 -31.12 -7.22 -14.91
C TYR A 257 -31.02 -8.75 -14.71
N ASN A 258 -29.95 -9.39 -15.19
CA ASN A 258 -29.66 -10.81 -14.95
C ASN A 258 -28.63 -11.02 -13.83
N GLY A 259 -28.11 -9.95 -13.23
CA GLY A 259 -27.10 -9.99 -12.18
C GLY A 259 -25.66 -10.12 -12.71
N ASN A 260 -25.42 -9.85 -14.00
CA ASN A 260 -24.07 -9.83 -14.57
C ASN A 260 -23.46 -8.44 -14.39
N VAL A 261 -22.17 -8.39 -14.06
CA VAL A 261 -21.41 -7.14 -14.01
C VAL A 261 -21.22 -6.59 -15.43
N ILE A 262 -21.63 -5.33 -15.63
CA ILE A 262 -21.53 -4.62 -16.92
C ILE A 262 -20.56 -3.44 -16.88
N GLU A 263 -20.23 -2.95 -15.69
CA GLU A 263 -19.25 -1.90 -15.47
C GLU A 263 -18.48 -2.24 -14.20
N PHE A 264 -17.16 -2.13 -14.25
CA PHE A 264 -16.28 -2.11 -13.10
C PHE A 264 -15.58 -0.75 -13.05
N ASP A 265 -15.49 -0.20 -11.84
CA ASP A 265 -14.82 1.06 -11.53
C ASP A 265 -14.03 0.87 -10.23
N PHE A 266 -12.88 1.51 -10.10
CA PHE A 266 -12.09 1.46 -8.88
C PHE A 266 -11.43 2.79 -8.62
N ASP A 267 -11.25 3.13 -7.35
CA ASP A 267 -10.75 4.45 -6.99
C ASP A 267 -9.22 4.50 -7.03
N PHE A 268 -8.70 5.70 -7.30
CA PHE A 268 -7.32 6.04 -6.94
C PHE A 268 -7.34 6.86 -5.65
N TYR A 269 -6.32 6.66 -4.81
CA TYR A 269 -6.18 7.46 -3.60
C TYR A 269 -6.13 8.96 -3.96
N LYS A 270 -7.06 9.72 -3.38
CA LYS A 270 -7.20 11.18 -3.59
C LYS A 270 -5.95 11.97 -3.19
N ASN A 271 -5.07 11.37 -2.40
CA ASN A 271 -3.78 11.93 -2.00
C ASN A 271 -2.82 12.13 -3.18
N PHE A 272 -2.97 11.38 -4.28
CA PHE A 272 -2.07 11.43 -5.43
C PHE A 272 -2.60 12.35 -6.54
N ASN A 273 -2.36 13.65 -6.39
CA ASN A 273 -2.67 14.63 -7.46
C ASN A 273 -1.79 14.47 -8.71
N ASP A 274 -0.62 13.85 -8.57
CA ASP A 274 0.31 13.52 -9.65
C ASP A 274 0.89 12.12 -9.40
N ILE A 275 0.22 11.11 -9.96
CA ILE A 275 0.60 9.70 -9.80
C ILE A 275 1.98 9.44 -10.40
N ALA A 276 2.35 10.10 -11.51
CA ALA A 276 3.65 9.91 -12.15
C ALA A 276 4.79 10.40 -11.24
N SER A 277 4.64 11.58 -10.63
CA SER A 277 5.63 12.06 -9.64
C SER A 277 5.66 11.20 -8.38
N ALA A 278 4.51 10.72 -7.90
CA ALA A 278 4.45 9.83 -6.74
C ALA A 278 5.20 8.52 -7.02
N ARG A 279 5.02 7.94 -8.21
CA ARG A 279 5.72 6.72 -8.66
C ARG A 279 7.23 6.92 -8.71
N GLY A 280 7.69 8.02 -9.31
CA GLY A 280 9.12 8.34 -9.36
C GLY A 280 9.75 8.46 -7.96
N LYS A 281 9.03 9.07 -7.01
CA LYS A 281 9.49 9.16 -5.61
C LYS A 281 9.52 7.77 -4.95
N PHE A 282 8.46 6.99 -5.09
CA PHE A 282 8.35 5.65 -4.52
C PHE A 282 9.48 4.74 -5.01
N GLU A 283 9.69 4.67 -6.33
CA GLU A 283 10.74 3.87 -6.95
C GLU A 283 12.13 4.31 -6.48
N ALA A 284 12.42 5.62 -6.48
CA ALA A 284 13.71 6.14 -6.03
C ALA A 284 13.98 5.82 -4.55
N THR A 285 12.98 5.98 -3.68
CA THR A 285 13.11 5.65 -2.26
C THR A 285 13.32 4.16 -2.06
N ALA A 286 12.51 3.30 -2.69
CA ALA A 286 12.67 1.85 -2.57
C ALA A 286 14.03 1.36 -3.10
N GLN A 287 14.50 1.94 -4.22
CA GLN A 287 15.84 1.67 -4.75
C GLN A 287 16.95 2.02 -3.76
N SER A 288 16.78 3.10 -2.99
CA SER A 288 17.70 3.49 -1.92
C SER A 288 17.64 2.54 -0.72
N LEU A 289 16.43 2.15 -0.28
CA LEU A 289 16.25 1.24 0.85
C LEU A 289 16.82 -0.16 0.56
N ALA A 290 16.61 -0.67 -0.66
CA ALA A 290 17.11 -1.97 -1.09
C ALA A 290 18.61 -1.98 -1.44
N ALA A 291 19.30 -0.83 -1.43
CA ALA A 291 20.66 -0.72 -1.96
C ALA A 291 21.68 -1.61 -1.22
N GLY A 292 21.60 -1.68 0.11
CA GLY A 292 22.51 -2.53 0.91
C GLY A 292 22.28 -4.03 0.71
N ALA A 293 21.02 -4.45 0.50
CA ALA A 293 20.69 -5.84 0.23
C ALA A 293 21.21 -6.33 -1.14
N ARG A 294 21.32 -5.46 -2.16
CA ARG A 294 21.77 -5.88 -3.50
C ARG A 294 23.16 -6.50 -3.56
N SER A 295 24.06 -6.08 -2.66
CA SER A 295 25.41 -6.64 -2.57
C SER A 295 25.50 -7.94 -1.78
N LEU A 296 24.42 -8.34 -1.09
CA LEU A 296 24.40 -9.54 -0.27
C LEU A 296 24.19 -10.79 -1.12
N SER A 297 24.80 -11.89 -0.68
CA SER A 297 25.00 -13.07 -1.52
C SER A 297 23.85 -14.07 -1.42
N SER A 298 23.27 -14.22 -0.24
CA SER A 298 22.17 -15.16 0.00
C SER A 298 20.81 -14.45 0.15
N PRO A 299 19.70 -15.11 -0.21
CA PRO A 299 18.35 -14.62 0.08
C PRO A 299 18.14 -14.26 1.55
N TYR A 300 18.67 -15.07 2.47
CA TYR A 300 18.59 -14.83 3.91
C TYR A 300 19.32 -13.56 4.36
N GLU A 301 20.52 -13.28 3.85
CA GLU A 301 21.23 -12.04 4.18
C GLU A 301 20.45 -10.81 3.69
N LYS A 302 19.86 -10.89 2.49
CA LYS A 302 19.00 -9.84 1.93
C LYS A 302 17.75 -9.62 2.78
N GLU A 303 17.12 -10.71 3.19
CA GLU A 303 15.96 -10.72 4.07
C GLU A 303 16.26 -10.02 5.39
N LEU A 304 17.30 -10.46 6.11
CA LEU A 304 17.67 -9.91 7.40
C LEU A 304 17.95 -8.41 7.32
N TYR A 305 18.66 -7.97 6.26
CA TYR A 305 18.92 -6.55 6.03
C TYR A 305 17.62 -5.75 5.83
N ILE A 306 16.72 -6.22 4.97
CA ILE A 306 15.47 -5.52 4.65
C ILE A 306 14.51 -5.54 5.84
N HIS A 307 14.43 -6.65 6.56
CA HIS A 307 13.66 -6.79 7.79
C HIS A 307 14.12 -5.77 8.84
N ASP A 308 15.40 -5.77 9.20
CA ASP A 308 15.95 -4.87 10.22
C ASP A 308 15.75 -3.40 9.83
N LEU A 309 15.93 -3.08 8.53
CA LEU A 309 15.67 -1.75 8.00
C LEU A 309 14.21 -1.35 8.15
N ILE A 310 13.26 -2.25 7.86
CA ILE A 310 11.83 -1.97 7.98
C ILE A 310 11.44 -1.76 9.45
N VAL A 311 11.89 -2.65 10.33
CA VAL A 311 11.60 -2.58 11.77
C VAL A 311 12.18 -1.32 12.42
N ASP A 312 13.38 -0.88 12.01
CA ASP A 312 13.99 0.36 12.51
C ASP A 312 13.33 1.62 11.94
N LYS A 313 12.84 1.56 10.70
CA LYS A 313 12.36 2.74 9.96
C LYS A 313 10.88 3.03 10.19
N LEU A 314 10.04 2.01 10.27
CA LEU A 314 8.58 2.20 10.22
C LEU A 314 8.00 2.46 11.61
N ASN A 315 6.86 3.16 11.63
CA ASN A 315 6.06 3.37 12.81
C ASN A 315 4.64 2.87 12.56
N TYR A 316 4.11 2.09 13.50
CA TYR A 316 2.72 1.65 13.43
C TYR A 316 1.77 2.82 13.69
N GLN A 317 1.20 3.38 12.63
CA GLN A 317 0.33 4.55 12.69
C GLN A 317 -0.69 4.60 11.55
N TYR A 318 -1.94 4.85 11.92
CA TYR A 318 -3.05 5.04 10.99
C TYR A 318 -2.93 6.30 10.15
N ASN A 319 -3.24 6.18 8.86
CA ASN A 319 -3.34 7.31 7.93
C ASN A 319 -4.12 6.91 6.67
N SER A 320 -4.45 7.88 5.81
CA SER A 320 -5.30 7.62 4.63
C SER A 320 -4.63 6.76 3.54
N LEU A 321 -3.37 6.38 3.68
CA LEU A 321 -2.62 5.54 2.75
C LEU A 321 -2.08 4.28 3.42
N ASP A 322 -2.45 4.01 4.69
CA ASP A 322 -1.83 2.99 5.54
C ASP A 322 -2.03 1.54 5.05
N GLN A 323 -2.93 1.32 4.10
CA GLN A 323 -3.06 0.06 3.40
C GLN A 323 -2.03 -0.06 2.26
N SER A 324 -1.50 1.02 1.69
CA SER A 324 -0.62 0.98 0.53
C SER A 324 0.87 0.79 0.90
N ALA A 325 1.68 0.27 -0.03
CA ALA A 325 3.14 0.26 0.10
C ALA A 325 3.73 1.69 0.18
N TYR A 326 3.02 2.71 -0.32
CA TYR A 326 3.52 4.09 -0.29
C TYR A 326 3.64 4.63 1.14
N SER A 327 2.69 4.25 2.01
CA SER A 327 2.70 4.66 3.41
C SER A 327 3.95 4.17 4.17
N SER A 328 4.45 2.98 3.83
CA SER A 328 5.66 2.42 4.42
C SER A 328 6.93 2.88 3.71
N VAL A 329 7.00 2.78 2.39
CA VAL A 329 8.22 3.12 1.63
C VAL A 329 8.54 4.61 1.74
N VAL A 330 7.53 5.49 1.69
CA VAL A 330 7.73 6.94 1.54
C VAL A 330 7.32 7.76 2.77
N LEU A 331 6.31 7.33 3.53
CA LEU A 331 5.78 8.11 4.67
C LEU A 331 6.21 7.60 6.04
N ASP A 332 6.78 6.39 6.10
CA ASP A 332 7.35 5.77 7.30
C ASP A 332 6.31 5.46 8.40
N ASN A 333 5.02 5.60 8.08
CA ASN A 333 3.90 5.48 9.00
C ASN A 333 2.82 4.63 8.34
N THR A 334 2.48 3.49 8.93
CA THR A 334 1.59 2.53 8.29
C THR A 334 0.97 1.54 9.28
N VAL A 335 0.12 0.62 8.81
CA VAL A 335 -0.38 -0.54 9.56
C VAL A 335 0.13 -1.84 8.96
N CYS A 336 -0.28 -2.99 9.51
CA CYS A 336 0.19 -4.32 9.09
C CYS A 336 0.19 -4.53 7.57
N ALA A 337 -0.85 -4.07 6.87
CA ALA A 337 -0.94 -4.14 5.40
C ALA A 337 0.22 -3.42 4.69
N GLY A 338 0.60 -2.21 5.13
CA GLY A 338 1.72 -1.50 4.51
C GLY A 338 3.09 -2.00 4.96
N TYR A 339 3.25 -2.58 6.16
CA TYR A 339 4.46 -3.35 6.52
C TYR A 339 4.65 -4.51 5.56
N ALA A 340 3.61 -5.34 5.39
CA ALA A 340 3.67 -6.53 4.55
C ALA A 340 3.94 -6.20 3.07
N ARG A 341 3.28 -5.16 2.54
CA ARG A 341 3.51 -4.68 1.17
C ARG A 341 4.88 -4.04 0.97
N CYS A 342 5.45 -3.38 2.00
CA CYS A 342 6.82 -2.87 1.97
C CYS A 342 7.82 -4.00 1.81
N PHE A 343 7.73 -5.00 2.70
CA PHE A 343 8.65 -6.13 2.74
C PHE A 343 8.56 -6.93 1.44
N GLN A 344 7.35 -7.24 0.97
CA GLN A 344 7.12 -7.86 -0.33
C GLN A 344 7.83 -7.09 -1.45
N TYR A 345 7.57 -5.78 -1.59
CA TYR A 345 8.13 -5.00 -2.68
C TYR A 345 9.66 -4.92 -2.64
N LEU A 346 10.24 -4.66 -1.46
CA LEU A 346 11.70 -4.54 -1.32
C LEU A 346 12.41 -5.89 -1.56
N MET A 347 11.84 -7.00 -1.09
CA MET A 347 12.40 -8.33 -1.30
C MET A 347 12.33 -8.76 -2.77
N GLN A 348 11.20 -8.51 -3.44
CA GLN A 348 11.07 -8.78 -4.87
C GLN A 348 12.02 -7.89 -5.70
N LEU A 349 12.26 -6.64 -5.27
CA LEU A 349 13.23 -5.73 -5.91
C LEU A 349 14.68 -6.23 -5.84
N VAL A 350 14.99 -7.12 -4.89
CA VAL A 350 16.30 -7.80 -4.77
C VAL A 350 16.24 -9.28 -5.20
N GLU A 351 15.23 -9.63 -5.99
CA GLU A 351 15.05 -10.94 -6.64
C GLU A 351 14.86 -12.09 -5.64
N VAL A 352 14.17 -11.83 -4.53
CA VAL A 352 13.78 -12.85 -3.54
C VAL A 352 12.24 -12.98 -3.52
N PRO A 353 11.69 -14.13 -3.95
CA PRO A 353 10.24 -14.36 -3.99
C PRO A 353 9.63 -14.20 -2.59
N THR A 354 8.72 -13.25 -2.47
CA THR A 354 8.03 -12.91 -1.23
C THR A 354 6.59 -12.55 -1.59
N TYR A 355 5.64 -13.08 -0.84
CA TYR A 355 4.21 -12.91 -1.11
C TYR A 355 3.56 -12.20 0.07
N ASN A 356 2.59 -11.33 -0.24
CA ASN A 356 1.64 -10.88 0.77
C ASN A 356 0.90 -12.11 1.32
N CYS A 357 0.58 -12.12 2.61
CA CYS A 357 -0.24 -13.16 3.22
C CYS A 357 -1.14 -12.50 4.25
N HIS A 358 -2.40 -12.90 4.31
CA HIS A 358 -3.34 -12.32 5.25
C HIS A 358 -4.36 -13.33 5.75
N GLY A 359 -5.00 -12.96 6.85
CA GLY A 359 -6.00 -13.77 7.50
C GLY A 359 -6.25 -13.30 8.92
N TRP A 360 -6.28 -14.24 9.86
CA TRP A 360 -6.57 -13.95 11.26
C TRP A 360 -5.29 -14.04 12.10
N GLY A 361 -4.88 -12.92 12.71
CA GLY A 361 -3.77 -12.82 13.65
C GLY A 361 -4.28 -12.56 15.06
N GLY A 362 -4.07 -13.51 15.97
CA GLY A 362 -4.58 -13.42 17.34
C GLY A 362 -6.10 -13.33 17.38
N SER A 363 -6.63 -12.12 17.53
CA SER A 363 -8.08 -11.84 17.61
C SER A 363 -8.63 -10.98 16.48
N GLU A 364 -7.83 -10.62 15.47
CA GLU A 364 -8.23 -9.66 14.44
C GLU A 364 -7.68 -10.01 13.05
N ARG A 365 -8.15 -9.32 12.00
CA ARG A 365 -7.52 -9.44 10.69
C ARG A 365 -6.10 -8.89 10.72
N HIS A 366 -5.21 -9.60 10.05
CA HIS A 366 -3.79 -9.27 10.04
C HIS A 366 -3.13 -9.63 8.71
N ALA A 367 -2.10 -8.88 8.35
CA ALA A 367 -1.28 -9.08 7.16
C ALA A 367 0.19 -9.27 7.55
N TRP A 368 0.82 -10.25 6.92
CA TRP A 368 2.23 -10.62 7.07
C TRP A 368 2.76 -11.11 5.71
N ASN A 369 3.93 -11.73 5.67
CA ASN A 369 4.49 -12.27 4.43
C ASN A 369 4.87 -13.74 4.53
N ILE A 370 4.93 -14.39 3.37
CA ILE A 370 5.74 -15.59 3.22
C ILE A 370 6.88 -15.36 2.24
N ILE A 371 8.07 -15.86 2.56
CA ILE A 371 9.30 -15.65 1.79
C ILE A 371 9.93 -16.98 1.39
N LYS A 372 10.43 -17.07 0.16
CA LYS A 372 11.15 -18.24 -0.34
C LYS A 372 12.65 -18.11 -0.09
N LEU A 373 13.17 -19.00 0.76
CA LEU A 373 14.59 -19.20 1.00
C LEU A 373 15.07 -20.50 0.31
N ASP A 374 16.28 -20.95 0.64
CA ASP A 374 16.95 -22.07 -0.04
C ASP A 374 16.25 -23.42 0.22
N ASP A 375 15.67 -23.62 1.40
CA ASP A 375 15.03 -24.85 1.86
C ASP A 375 13.50 -24.84 1.78
N GLY A 376 12.89 -23.67 1.55
CA GLY A 376 11.44 -23.56 1.33
C GLY A 376 10.88 -22.18 1.65
N PHE A 377 9.56 -22.13 1.82
CA PHE A 377 8.85 -20.92 2.23
C PHE A 377 8.82 -20.78 3.75
N HIS A 378 8.80 -19.54 4.25
CA HIS A 378 8.76 -19.23 5.67
C HIS A 378 7.83 -18.04 5.94
N ASN A 379 7.17 -18.02 7.08
CA ASN A 379 6.38 -16.88 7.52
C ASN A 379 7.31 -15.81 8.12
N VAL A 380 7.05 -14.55 7.79
CA VAL A 380 7.74 -13.38 8.33
C VAL A 380 6.71 -12.30 8.65
N ASP A 381 6.75 -11.74 9.85
CA ASP A 381 5.86 -10.67 10.28
C ASP A 381 6.65 -9.48 10.86
N CYS A 382 7.03 -8.57 9.97
CA CYS A 382 7.75 -7.34 10.35
C CYS A 382 6.93 -6.46 11.32
N THR A 383 5.59 -6.53 11.29
CA THR A 383 4.73 -5.72 12.16
C THR A 383 4.87 -6.16 13.60
N TRP A 384 4.79 -7.48 13.83
CA TRP A 384 4.85 -8.03 15.17
C TRP A 384 6.28 -8.07 15.71
N ASP A 385 7.29 -8.28 14.84
CA ASP A 385 8.69 -8.18 15.22
C ASP A 385 9.13 -6.75 15.59
N ASP A 386 8.55 -5.71 14.96
CA ASP A 386 8.68 -4.31 15.38
C ASP A 386 8.10 -4.09 16.80
N SER A 387 6.86 -4.53 17.02
CA SER A 387 6.17 -4.33 18.30
C SER A 387 6.85 -4.99 19.51
N LEU A 388 7.65 -6.04 19.27
CA LEU A 388 8.33 -6.82 20.30
C LEU A 388 9.86 -6.59 20.33
N ALA A 389 10.39 -5.75 19.42
CA ALA A 389 11.82 -5.51 19.23
C ALA A 389 12.62 -6.83 19.16
N GLY A 390 12.22 -7.73 18.25
CA GLY A 390 12.73 -9.10 18.20
C GLY A 390 12.64 -9.77 16.83
N TYR A 391 12.80 -11.09 16.85
CA TYR A 391 12.72 -12.01 15.70
C TYR A 391 11.80 -13.19 16.03
N ASP A 392 10.76 -12.93 16.84
CA ASP A 392 9.86 -13.96 17.32
C ASP A 392 8.95 -14.47 16.20
N TYR A 393 8.67 -13.63 15.20
CA TYR A 393 7.88 -13.91 14.00
C TYR A 393 8.71 -13.93 12.72
N PHE A 394 10.03 -14.10 12.85
CA PHE A 394 10.96 -14.22 11.75
C PHE A 394 11.20 -15.68 11.36
N ASN A 395 10.98 -16.00 10.08
CA ASN A 395 11.18 -17.31 9.46
C ASN A 395 10.53 -18.49 10.21
N LEU A 396 9.23 -18.37 10.49
CA LEU A 396 8.45 -19.44 11.13
C LEU A 396 7.84 -20.42 10.12
N SER A 397 7.86 -21.71 10.45
CA SER A 397 6.96 -22.67 9.80
C SER A 397 5.50 -22.40 10.16
N ASP A 398 4.56 -22.94 9.38
CA ASP A 398 3.12 -22.84 9.73
C ASP A 398 2.81 -23.50 11.08
N ALA A 399 3.55 -24.54 11.46
CA ALA A 399 3.38 -25.21 12.75
C ALA A 399 3.87 -24.36 13.94
N GLU A 400 4.84 -23.46 13.70
CA GLU A 400 5.37 -22.52 14.68
C GLU A 400 4.52 -21.24 14.75
N ASN A 401 3.95 -20.79 13.61
CA ASN A 401 3.18 -19.56 13.49
C ASN A 401 1.72 -19.68 13.96
N LYS A 402 1.52 -20.21 15.17
CA LYS A 402 0.19 -20.62 15.70
C LYS A 402 -0.80 -19.48 15.91
N SER A 403 -0.30 -18.26 16.02
CA SER A 403 -1.13 -17.06 16.21
C SER A 403 -1.72 -16.56 14.90
N HIS A 404 -1.28 -17.08 13.75
CA HIS A 404 -1.73 -16.68 12.44
C HIS A 404 -2.50 -17.81 11.76
N ARG A 405 -3.59 -17.44 11.11
CA ARG A 405 -4.39 -18.34 10.28
C ARG A 405 -4.58 -17.70 8.93
N ARG A 406 -4.09 -18.37 7.88
CA ARG A 406 -4.32 -17.95 6.49
C ARG A 406 -5.83 -17.97 6.19
N MET A 407 -6.32 -16.97 5.47
CA MET A 407 -7.71 -16.91 5.02
C MET A 407 -7.78 -16.53 3.54
N GLU A 408 -8.94 -16.72 2.94
CA GLU A 408 -9.21 -16.35 1.53
C GLU A 408 -8.14 -16.96 0.61
N PHE A 409 -7.65 -16.24 -0.40
CA PHE A 409 -6.64 -16.75 -1.33
C PHE A 409 -5.30 -17.11 -0.67
N SER A 410 -5.00 -16.55 0.49
CA SER A 410 -3.77 -16.87 1.23
C SER A 410 -3.70 -18.35 1.64
N VAL A 411 -4.82 -19.08 1.71
CA VAL A 411 -4.82 -20.53 2.00
C VAL A 411 -4.16 -21.38 0.90
N TYR A 412 -4.04 -20.84 -0.33
CA TYR A 412 -3.41 -21.51 -1.46
C TYR A 412 -1.96 -21.08 -1.70
N LEU A 413 -1.39 -20.27 -0.81
CA LEU A 413 0.04 -20.01 -0.84
C LEU A 413 0.84 -21.25 -0.39
N PRO A 414 2.08 -21.43 -0.86
CA PRO A 414 2.92 -22.56 -0.47
C PRO A 414 3.04 -22.76 1.05
N PRO A 415 3.08 -24.01 1.54
CA PRO A 415 3.28 -24.30 2.95
C PRO A 415 4.67 -23.82 3.41
N CYS A 416 4.73 -23.29 4.63
CA CYS A 416 5.95 -22.79 5.24
C CYS A 416 6.63 -23.86 6.10
N VAL A 417 7.94 -24.02 5.90
CA VAL A 417 8.76 -25.08 6.50
C VAL A 417 9.63 -24.58 7.67
N SER A 418 10.29 -25.51 8.37
CA SER A 418 10.93 -25.32 9.68
C SER A 418 12.13 -24.37 9.67
N SER A 419 12.32 -23.70 10.81
CA SER A 419 13.19 -22.56 11.11
C SER A 419 14.72 -22.78 11.19
N ASP A 420 15.39 -23.18 10.09
CA ASP A 420 16.86 -23.11 10.02
C ASP A 420 17.39 -21.65 9.98
N TYR A 421 16.51 -20.67 9.78
CA TYR A 421 16.83 -19.24 9.56
C TYR A 421 16.38 -18.29 10.69
N LYS A 422 16.52 -18.69 11.96
CA LYS A 422 16.35 -17.75 13.08
C LYS A 422 17.68 -17.08 13.47
N PRO A 423 17.76 -15.74 13.50
CA PRO A 423 18.92 -15.05 14.05
C PRO A 423 19.21 -15.53 15.48
N ALA A 424 20.49 -15.66 15.83
CA ALA A 424 20.87 -16.07 17.18
C ALA A 424 20.45 -14.96 18.16
N SER A 425 19.85 -15.33 19.30
CA SER A 425 19.48 -14.36 20.34
C SER A 425 20.71 -13.55 20.78
N GLY A 426 20.69 -12.25 20.49
CA GLY A 426 21.80 -11.33 20.77
C GLY A 426 22.65 -10.89 19.57
N GLN A 427 22.24 -11.14 18.33
CA GLN A 427 22.70 -10.30 17.21
C GLN A 427 22.10 -8.90 17.40
N GLU A 428 22.94 -7.94 17.77
CA GLU A 428 22.58 -6.52 17.70
C GLU A 428 22.16 -6.20 16.26
N THR A 429 21.03 -5.50 16.13
CA THR A 429 20.52 -4.94 14.88
C THR A 429 21.67 -4.43 14.03
N ILE A 430 21.69 -4.76 12.73
CA ILE A 430 22.71 -4.20 11.84
C ILE A 430 22.48 -2.69 11.82
N ASN A 431 23.33 -1.94 12.52
CA ASN A 431 23.31 -0.48 12.54
C ASN A 431 23.52 0.05 11.10
N ALA A 432 22.43 0.21 10.36
CA ALA A 432 22.40 0.70 8.98
C ALA A 432 22.91 2.15 8.87
N GLY A 433 23.09 2.85 10.00
CA GLY A 433 23.54 4.25 10.04
C GLY A 433 25.05 4.49 9.85
N SER A 434 25.93 3.48 9.89
CA SER A 434 27.38 3.73 9.93
C SER A 434 28.15 3.52 8.62
N GLU A 435 27.64 2.75 7.66
CA GLU A 435 28.36 2.47 6.42
C GLU A 435 28.02 3.43 5.26
N ALA A 436 26.83 4.03 5.27
CA ALA A 436 26.41 5.00 4.25
C ALA A 436 27.30 6.27 4.21
N ASN A 437 27.95 6.64 5.32
CA ASN A 437 28.81 7.83 5.40
C ASN A 437 30.30 7.56 5.11
N SER A 438 30.73 6.30 4.95
CA SER A 438 32.15 5.97 4.72
C SER A 438 32.52 5.75 3.25
N ALA A 439 31.54 5.45 2.39
CA ALA A 439 31.76 5.27 0.95
C ALA A 439 31.88 6.60 0.17
N ALA A 440 31.55 7.74 0.78
CA ALA A 440 31.61 9.05 0.14
C ALA A 440 33.03 9.68 0.12
N ASN A 441 34.05 9.05 0.72
CA ASN A 441 35.32 9.72 0.94
C ASN A 441 36.55 8.82 0.81
N ASN A 442 36.67 8.07 -0.30
CA ASN A 442 37.97 7.56 -0.75
C ASN A 442 38.02 7.28 -2.25
N GLY A 443 38.85 8.07 -2.95
CA GLY A 443 39.78 7.53 -3.94
C GLY A 443 39.23 7.12 -5.31
N ASN A 444 39.11 8.12 -6.18
CA ASN A 444 39.32 8.08 -7.64
C ASN A 444 39.95 6.77 -8.20
N THR A 445 39.12 5.86 -8.69
CA THR A 445 39.50 4.80 -9.63
C THR A 445 38.46 4.71 -10.73
N ASN A 446 38.85 5.12 -11.95
CA ASN A 446 38.09 4.87 -13.17
C ASN A 446 37.95 3.36 -13.38
N ILE A 447 36.77 2.82 -13.13
CA ILE A 447 36.35 1.53 -13.65
C ILE A 447 35.13 1.80 -14.53
N SER A 448 35.38 1.86 -15.84
CA SER A 448 34.33 1.82 -16.86
C SER A 448 33.72 0.42 -16.85
N ILE A 449 32.56 0.28 -16.22
CA ILE A 449 31.70 -0.88 -16.35
C ILE A 449 30.69 -0.53 -17.45
N GLU A 450 30.85 -1.14 -18.63
CA GLU A 450 29.79 -1.21 -19.62
C GLU A 450 28.63 -1.99 -18.99
N VAL A 451 27.51 -1.30 -18.76
CA VAL A 451 26.26 -1.92 -18.34
C VAL A 451 25.63 -2.48 -19.60
N GLU A 452 25.71 -3.80 -19.75
CA GLU A 452 24.96 -4.54 -20.76
C GLU A 452 23.47 -4.54 -20.32
N GLU A 453 22.63 -3.85 -21.09
CA GLU A 453 21.18 -3.77 -20.89
C GLU A 453 20.52 -5.13 -21.17
N GLU A 454 20.45 -5.99 -20.16
CA GLU A 454 19.47 -7.09 -20.10
C GLU A 454 18.88 -7.18 -18.69
N ARG A 455 17.82 -6.40 -18.40
CA ARG A 455 16.90 -6.68 -17.28
C ARG A 455 15.46 -6.33 -17.64
N ARG A 456 14.72 -7.35 -18.08
CA ARG A 456 13.27 -7.44 -17.88
C ARG A 456 13.09 -7.95 -16.45
N PHE A 457 12.76 -7.07 -15.52
CA PHE A 457 11.96 -7.33 -14.31
C PHE A 457 11.85 -5.97 -13.60
N ILE A 458 10.61 -5.52 -13.38
CA ILE A 458 10.25 -4.20 -12.84
C ILE A 458 10.73 -3.03 -13.71
N SER A 459 10.37 -3.02 -14.99
CA SER A 459 10.51 -1.84 -15.85
C SER A 459 9.21 -1.57 -16.59
N TRP A 460 8.39 -0.69 -16.02
CA TRP A 460 7.16 -0.11 -16.57
C TRP A 460 7.34 0.71 -17.86
N ARG A 461 8.51 0.65 -18.50
CA ARG A 461 8.88 1.55 -19.60
C ARG A 461 8.39 1.13 -20.98
N ASN A 462 7.66 0.02 -21.13
CA ASN A 462 7.17 -0.42 -22.44
C ASN A 462 5.71 -0.92 -22.40
N VAL A 463 4.80 -0.16 -21.77
CA VAL A 463 3.37 -0.20 -22.09
C VAL A 463 2.90 1.23 -22.28
#